data_AF-A0A0Q5XAJ8-F1
#
_entry.id   AF-A0A0Q5XAJ8-F1
#
_cell.length_a   1.000
_cell.length_b   1.000
_cell.length_c   1.000
_cell.angle_alpha   90.00
_cell.angle_beta   90.00
_cell.angle_gamma   90.00
#
_symmetry.space_group_name_H-M   'P 1'
#
loop_
_entity.id
_entity.type
_entity.pdbx_description
1 polymer ?
#
loop_
_entity_poly.entity_id
_entity_poly.type
_entity_poly.pdbx_seq_one_letter_code
_entity_poly.pdbx_strand_id
1 'polypeptide(L)'
;MIDIRIEPPVAWSPGSTDFKGMIPVYSPAEPSLDDFLEGRFGLSVMGPSAYSVNISIELLDAGNSLLGTEHIALCQLPCSEEAWRKASSQFRKNWASPWAFLSAAGGNIVITSDELGSYRIALRRDVRPVRFIWHTNDKATRVRLLDENRSGEPIVAEFYPFGAPCSPITIDPQELHDEFEPPAPGGLFSLQHGRVSKNLVVSMPQVASLAELLPRPSEIGFPSGPGALRDTQANLMRWRTATLAGPLVDHRTAAITQLLEQHLFRLLCGDSWWQAERIYEASAKSAQDLRTLANKTETSASFSVLLCRDIREIKSLSYADRIARFAELADRYGISEKAHSVAAMAIAAAVESGEEIPAAHLAALRSLGKRGRPIMRAARFLSIAQVKDLERLDKVAS
;
A
#
# COMPACT_ATOMS: atom_id res chain seq x y z
N MET A 1 -21.47 6.92 -54.14
CA MET A 1 -20.69 8.11 -54.51
C MET A 1 -20.93 9.11 -53.39
N ILE A 2 -19.95 9.30 -52.50
CA ILE A 2 -20.06 10.24 -51.36
C ILE A 2 -19.60 11.60 -51.88
N ASP A 3 -20.50 12.58 -51.88
CA ASP A 3 -20.21 13.94 -52.32
C ASP A 3 -19.66 14.72 -51.12
N ILE A 4 -18.36 15.02 -51.13
CA ILE A 4 -17.70 15.78 -50.07
C ILE A 4 -17.63 17.23 -50.54
N ARG A 5 -18.47 18.09 -49.96
CA ARG A 5 -18.43 19.54 -50.18
C ARG A 5 -17.55 20.21 -49.13
N ILE A 6 -16.49 20.86 -49.58
CA ILE A 6 -15.64 21.71 -48.73
C ILE A 6 -16.07 23.15 -48.97
N GLU A 7 -16.64 23.80 -47.95
CA GLU A 7 -16.97 25.23 -48.01
C GLU A 7 -15.73 26.09 -47.72
N PRO A 8 -15.59 27.25 -48.39
CA PRO A 8 -14.50 28.18 -48.11
C PRO A 8 -14.61 28.77 -46.69
N PRO A 9 -13.48 29.03 -46.01
CA PRO A 9 -13.50 29.62 -44.67
C PRO A 9 -14.19 31.00 -44.70
N VAL A 10 -15.18 31.18 -43.83
CA VAL A 10 -15.86 32.47 -43.67
C VAL A 10 -14.89 33.48 -43.07
N ALA A 11 -14.79 34.66 -43.68
CA ALA A 11 -13.93 35.73 -43.19
C ALA A 11 -14.34 36.14 -41.77
N TRP A 12 -13.42 36.10 -40.83
CA TRP A 12 -13.66 36.49 -39.43
C TRP A 12 -14.00 37.98 -39.34
N SER A 13 -15.22 38.29 -38.90
CA SER A 13 -15.67 39.65 -38.57
C SER A 13 -15.53 39.91 -37.07
N PRO A 14 -14.84 41.00 -36.64
CA PRO A 14 -14.75 41.36 -35.23
C PRO A 14 -16.15 41.55 -34.63
N GLY A 15 -16.49 40.75 -33.61
CA GLY A 15 -17.75 40.84 -32.89
C GLY A 15 -18.87 39.89 -33.35
N SER A 16 -18.71 39.14 -34.46
CA SER A 16 -19.62 38.04 -34.77
C SER A 16 -19.00 36.71 -34.34
N THR A 17 -19.65 36.02 -33.39
CA THR A 17 -19.42 34.59 -33.16
C THR A 17 -20.32 33.81 -34.11
N ASP A 18 -20.14 33.98 -35.43
CA ASP A 18 -20.75 33.11 -36.45
C ASP A 18 -20.02 31.77 -36.49
N PHE A 19 -19.91 31.14 -35.33
CA PHE A 19 -19.24 29.88 -35.15
C PHE A 19 -20.22 28.76 -35.51
N LYS A 20 -20.07 28.18 -36.70
CA LYS A 20 -20.94 27.09 -37.21
C LYS A 20 -20.63 25.71 -36.61
N GLY A 21 -19.66 25.60 -35.71
CA GLY A 21 -19.19 24.33 -35.19
C GLY A 21 -19.44 24.13 -33.70
N MET A 22 -18.93 23.03 -33.18
CA MET A 22 -18.83 22.75 -31.75
C MET A 22 -17.35 22.79 -31.33
N ILE A 23 -17.00 23.61 -30.33
CA ILE A 23 -15.66 23.63 -29.71
C ILE A 23 -15.77 23.21 -28.25
N PRO A 24 -15.26 22.03 -27.89
CA PRO A 24 -15.02 21.70 -26.49
C PRO A 24 -13.73 22.36 -26.00
N VAL A 25 -13.81 23.00 -24.84
CA VAL A 25 -12.71 23.53 -24.06
C VAL A 25 -12.66 22.74 -22.76
N TYR A 26 -11.52 22.16 -22.42
CA TYR A 26 -11.38 21.31 -21.24
C TYR A 26 -10.06 21.55 -20.51
N SER A 27 -10.04 21.18 -19.23
CA SER A 27 -8.87 21.26 -18.35
C SER A 27 -8.86 20.09 -17.39
N PRO A 28 -7.71 19.45 -17.11
CA PRO A 28 -6.38 19.75 -17.64
C PRO A 28 -6.21 19.33 -19.13
N ALA A 29 -5.12 19.80 -19.78
CA ALA A 29 -4.87 19.54 -21.20
C ALA A 29 -4.65 18.05 -21.52
N GLU A 30 -4.09 17.29 -20.57
CA GLU A 30 -3.97 15.84 -20.63
C GLU A 30 -4.79 15.24 -19.48
N PRO A 31 -6.12 15.09 -19.66
CA PRO A 31 -6.98 14.60 -18.60
C PRO A 31 -6.80 13.10 -18.38
N SER A 32 -6.86 12.69 -17.12
CA SER A 32 -6.91 11.27 -16.75
C SER A 32 -8.32 10.80 -16.42
N LEU A 33 -8.51 9.48 -16.47
CA LEU A 33 -9.77 8.87 -16.05
C LEU A 33 -10.05 9.10 -14.55
N ASP A 34 -9.00 9.15 -13.73
CA ASP A 34 -9.11 9.44 -12.30
C ASP A 34 -9.44 10.94 -12.06
N ASP A 35 -8.94 11.88 -12.89
CA ASP A 35 -9.34 13.30 -12.82
C ASP A 35 -10.84 13.51 -13.05
N PHE A 36 -11.43 12.71 -13.93
CA PHE A 36 -12.87 12.74 -14.15
C PHE A 36 -13.64 12.30 -12.89
N LEU A 37 -13.24 11.19 -12.27
CA LEU A 37 -13.89 10.68 -11.05
C LEU A 37 -13.71 11.58 -9.84
N GLU A 38 -12.53 12.15 -9.66
CA GLU A 38 -12.25 13.07 -8.57
C GLU A 38 -12.91 14.45 -8.81
N GLY A 39 -13.52 14.66 -9.98
CA GLY A 39 -14.21 15.91 -10.33
C GLY A 39 -13.25 17.06 -10.65
N ARG A 40 -12.00 16.74 -11.01
CA ARG A 40 -10.98 17.70 -11.45
C ARG A 40 -11.09 18.04 -12.94
N PHE A 41 -11.80 17.24 -13.73
CA PHE A 41 -12.03 17.48 -15.14
C PHE A 41 -13.09 18.56 -15.40
N GLY A 42 -12.65 19.71 -15.92
CA GLY A 42 -13.51 20.80 -16.39
C GLY A 42 -13.79 20.67 -17.88
N LEU A 43 -15.05 20.89 -18.28
CA LEU A 43 -15.48 20.89 -19.68
C LEU A 43 -16.47 22.03 -19.92
N SER A 44 -16.25 22.79 -20.98
CA SER A 44 -17.17 23.78 -21.53
C SER A 44 -17.31 23.49 -23.02
N VAL A 45 -18.52 23.54 -23.57
CA VAL A 45 -18.75 23.30 -25.00
C VAL A 45 -19.38 24.53 -25.62
N MET A 46 -18.66 25.19 -26.50
CA MET A 46 -19.15 26.34 -27.26
C MET A 46 -19.78 25.88 -28.57
N GLY A 47 -20.87 26.53 -28.96
CA GLY A 47 -21.52 26.34 -30.25
C GLY A 47 -22.86 27.08 -30.31
N PRO A 48 -23.59 26.98 -31.44
CA PRO A 48 -24.84 27.72 -31.64
C PRO A 48 -25.95 27.26 -30.67
N SER A 49 -26.73 28.19 -30.15
CA SER A 49 -27.72 27.92 -29.10
C SER A 49 -28.95 27.13 -29.54
N ALA A 50 -29.10 26.88 -30.84
CA ALA A 50 -30.18 26.05 -31.38
C ALA A 50 -29.91 24.54 -31.24
N TYR A 51 -28.70 24.15 -30.81
CA TYR A 51 -28.25 22.78 -30.81
C TYR A 51 -28.03 22.21 -29.41
N SER A 52 -28.27 20.91 -29.29
CA SER A 52 -27.92 20.12 -28.13
C SER A 52 -26.76 19.18 -28.42
N VAL A 53 -26.05 18.84 -27.35
CA VAL A 53 -24.95 17.87 -27.35
C VAL A 53 -25.21 16.80 -26.32
N ASN A 54 -25.00 15.55 -26.71
CA ASN A 54 -24.97 14.39 -25.85
C ASN A 54 -23.52 14.15 -25.40
N ILE A 55 -23.30 14.05 -24.10
CA ILE A 55 -22.00 13.78 -23.51
C ILE A 55 -22.05 12.41 -22.85
N SER A 56 -21.19 11.50 -23.29
CA SER A 56 -21.03 10.16 -22.75
C SER A 56 -19.57 9.87 -22.41
N ILE A 57 -19.37 8.84 -21.59
CA ILE A 57 -18.05 8.26 -21.33
C ILE A 57 -17.97 6.86 -21.91
N GLU A 58 -16.98 6.63 -22.76
CA GLU A 58 -16.56 5.31 -23.21
C GLU A 58 -15.44 4.83 -22.29
N LEU A 59 -15.58 3.63 -21.74
CA LEU A 59 -14.54 2.98 -20.96
C LEU A 59 -13.82 1.94 -21.82
N LEU A 60 -12.50 1.95 -21.77
CA LEU A 60 -11.65 1.11 -22.62
C LEU A 60 -10.78 0.18 -21.77
N ASP A 61 -10.60 -1.04 -22.25
CA ASP A 61 -9.61 -2.00 -21.71
C ASP A 61 -8.18 -1.63 -22.17
N ALA A 62 -7.15 -2.35 -21.69
CA ALA A 62 -5.75 -2.07 -22.10
C ALA A 62 -5.47 -2.36 -23.58
N GLY A 63 -6.35 -3.09 -24.27
CA GLY A 63 -6.33 -3.32 -25.71
C GLY A 63 -7.10 -2.29 -26.53
N ASN A 64 -7.62 -1.21 -25.90
CA ASN A 64 -8.54 -0.23 -26.48
C ASN A 64 -9.90 -0.81 -26.95
N SER A 65 -10.32 -1.96 -26.42
CA SER A 65 -11.68 -2.49 -26.62
C SER A 65 -12.66 -1.78 -25.70
N LEU A 66 -13.89 -1.58 -26.17
CA LEU A 66 -14.95 -0.93 -25.41
C LEU A 66 -15.47 -1.88 -24.32
N LEU A 67 -15.30 -1.48 -23.05
CA LEU A 67 -15.90 -2.15 -21.89
C LEU A 67 -17.36 -1.73 -21.70
N GLY A 68 -17.68 -0.48 -22.04
CA GLY A 68 -19.03 0.06 -21.97
C GLY A 68 -19.08 1.55 -22.29
N THR A 69 -20.29 2.03 -22.57
CA THR A 69 -20.59 3.45 -22.76
C THR A 69 -21.68 3.86 -21.79
N GLU A 70 -21.43 4.90 -21.00
CA GLU A 70 -22.42 5.47 -20.07
C GLU A 70 -22.75 6.91 -20.45
N HIS A 71 -24.04 7.24 -20.40
CA HIS A 71 -24.52 8.59 -20.67
C HIS A 71 -24.35 9.48 -19.44
N ILE A 72 -23.71 10.64 -19.60
CA ILE A 72 -23.48 11.61 -18.51
C ILE A 72 -24.56 12.68 -18.53
N ALA A 73 -24.75 13.33 -19.69
CA ALA A 73 -25.61 14.49 -19.79
C ALA A 73 -26.07 14.79 -21.22
N LEU A 74 -27.24 15.40 -21.34
CA LEU A 74 -27.68 16.11 -22.54
C LEU A 74 -27.69 17.61 -22.22
N CYS A 75 -26.92 18.41 -22.96
CA CYS A 75 -26.76 19.84 -22.71
C CYS A 75 -27.14 20.67 -23.94
N GLN A 76 -27.83 21.79 -23.73
CA GLN A 76 -27.99 22.81 -24.77
C GLN A 76 -26.70 23.61 -24.91
N LEU A 77 -26.34 23.98 -26.13
CA LEU A 77 -25.19 24.83 -26.39
C LEU A 77 -25.54 26.31 -26.13
N PRO A 78 -24.56 27.14 -25.72
CA PRO A 78 -23.28 26.75 -25.16
C PRO A 78 -23.45 26.08 -23.78
N CYS A 79 -22.73 24.98 -23.55
CA CYS A 79 -22.69 24.28 -22.27
C CYS A 79 -21.56 24.88 -21.41
N SER A 80 -21.91 25.52 -20.30
CA SER A 80 -20.94 26.10 -19.36
C SER A 80 -20.27 25.05 -18.48
N GLU A 81 -19.09 25.38 -17.95
CA GLU A 81 -18.38 24.51 -17.00
C GLU A 81 -19.21 24.24 -15.74
N GLU A 82 -20.02 25.20 -15.28
CA GLU A 82 -20.91 25.03 -14.13
C GLU A 82 -21.99 23.99 -14.39
N ALA A 83 -22.61 24.03 -15.59
CA ALA A 83 -23.62 23.06 -16.01
C ALA A 83 -23.01 21.65 -16.10
N TRP A 84 -21.82 21.53 -16.69
CA TRP A 84 -21.04 20.30 -16.73
C TRP A 84 -20.71 19.77 -15.33
N ARG A 85 -20.21 20.62 -14.43
CA ARG A 85 -19.80 20.23 -13.07
C ARG A 85 -20.97 19.67 -12.28
N LYS A 86 -22.16 20.28 -12.43
CA LYS A 86 -23.39 19.79 -11.82
C LYS A 86 -23.80 18.42 -12.38
N ALA A 87 -23.84 18.28 -13.71
CA ALA A 87 -24.25 17.05 -14.37
C ALA A 87 -23.28 15.88 -14.07
N SER A 88 -21.97 16.11 -14.23
CA SER A 88 -20.93 15.12 -13.93
C SER A 88 -20.93 14.72 -12.45
N SER A 89 -21.16 15.66 -11.52
CA SER A 89 -21.27 15.33 -10.09
C SER A 89 -22.49 14.45 -9.80
N GLN A 90 -23.61 14.64 -10.49
CA GLN A 90 -24.79 13.81 -10.30
C GLN A 90 -24.57 12.40 -10.88
N PHE A 91 -23.96 12.32 -12.06
CA PHE A 91 -23.57 11.06 -12.67
C PHE A 91 -22.62 10.25 -11.79
N ARG A 92 -21.56 10.87 -11.24
CA ARG A 92 -20.62 10.19 -10.31
C ARG A 92 -21.29 9.65 -9.05
N LYS A 93 -22.35 10.29 -8.55
CA LYS A 93 -23.12 9.81 -7.39
C LYS A 93 -23.99 8.60 -7.71
N ASN A 94 -24.45 8.50 -8.95
CA ASN A 94 -25.40 7.49 -9.42
C ASN A 94 -24.75 6.47 -10.36
N TRP A 95 -23.42 6.39 -10.37
CA TRP A 95 -22.67 5.57 -11.32
C TRP A 95 -23.08 4.10 -11.19
N ALA A 96 -23.50 3.50 -12.31
CA ALA A 96 -24.17 2.20 -12.32
C ALA A 96 -23.21 1.01 -12.23
N SER A 97 -22.00 1.12 -12.80
CA SER A 97 -21.05 0.00 -12.87
C SER A 97 -19.65 0.36 -12.33
N PRO A 98 -19.42 0.23 -11.01
CA PRO A 98 -18.09 0.43 -10.42
C PRO A 98 -17.02 -0.47 -11.06
N TRP A 99 -17.41 -1.67 -11.48
CA TRP A 99 -16.51 -2.64 -12.10
C TRP A 99 -16.01 -2.22 -13.47
N ALA A 100 -16.88 -1.67 -14.33
CA ALA A 100 -16.44 -1.21 -15.66
C ALA A 100 -15.34 -0.15 -15.52
N PHE A 101 -15.49 0.77 -14.54
CA PHE A 101 -14.49 1.78 -14.26
C PHE A 101 -13.17 1.19 -13.73
N LEU A 102 -13.24 0.30 -12.73
CA LEU A 102 -12.06 -0.33 -12.15
C LEU A 102 -11.29 -1.15 -13.21
N SER A 103 -12.03 -1.81 -14.10
CA SER A 103 -11.48 -2.55 -15.24
C SER A 103 -10.91 -1.67 -16.33
N ALA A 104 -11.33 -0.40 -16.43
CA ALA A 104 -10.89 0.48 -17.50
C ALA A 104 -9.40 0.86 -17.36
N ALA A 105 -8.67 0.64 -18.46
CA ALA A 105 -7.31 1.12 -18.68
C ALA A 105 -7.26 2.53 -19.26
N GLY A 106 -8.40 3.07 -19.66
CA GLY A 106 -8.56 4.43 -20.14
C GLY A 106 -10.02 4.69 -20.49
N GLY A 107 -10.29 5.84 -21.07
CA GLY A 107 -11.61 6.14 -21.59
C GLY A 107 -11.62 7.31 -22.55
N ASN A 108 -12.79 7.60 -23.10
CA ASN A 108 -13.03 8.80 -23.88
C ASN A 108 -14.26 9.52 -23.34
N ILE A 109 -14.17 10.84 -23.14
CA ILE A 109 -15.38 11.68 -23.14
C ILE A 109 -15.76 11.92 -24.58
N VAL A 110 -16.96 11.47 -24.95
CA VAL A 110 -17.50 11.63 -26.29
C VAL A 110 -18.61 12.66 -26.24
N ILE A 111 -18.46 13.69 -27.06
CA ILE A 111 -19.44 14.76 -27.21
C ILE A 111 -20.00 14.59 -28.62
N THR A 112 -21.28 14.24 -28.73
CA THR A 112 -21.96 14.04 -30.01
C THR A 112 -23.11 15.02 -30.19
N SER A 113 -23.27 15.49 -31.41
CA SER A 113 -24.43 16.22 -31.88
C SER A 113 -24.81 15.65 -33.24
N ASP A 114 -26.10 15.43 -33.46
CA ASP A 114 -26.59 14.86 -34.72
C ASP A 114 -26.25 15.74 -35.93
N GLU A 115 -26.13 17.05 -35.72
CA GLU A 115 -25.86 18.04 -36.77
C GLU A 115 -24.41 18.56 -36.76
N LEU A 116 -23.78 18.67 -35.60
CA LEU A 116 -22.44 19.28 -35.46
C LEU A 116 -21.30 18.24 -35.39
N GLY A 117 -21.61 16.95 -35.44
CA GLY A 117 -20.64 15.85 -35.45
C GLY A 117 -20.24 15.35 -34.07
N SER A 118 -19.07 14.73 -33.97
CA SER A 118 -18.57 14.12 -32.73
C SER A 118 -17.15 14.58 -32.39
N TYR A 119 -16.88 14.76 -31.11
CA TYR A 119 -15.56 15.05 -30.57
C TYR A 119 -15.23 14.07 -29.45
N ARG A 120 -13.98 13.57 -29.42
CA ARG A 120 -13.50 12.62 -28.41
C ARG A 120 -12.32 13.20 -27.65
N ILE A 121 -12.43 13.24 -26.32
CA ILE A 121 -11.34 13.64 -25.41
C ILE A 121 -10.82 12.37 -24.74
N ALA A 122 -9.57 12.01 -25.02
CA ALA A 122 -8.96 10.83 -24.45
C ALA A 122 -8.62 11.05 -22.97
N LEU A 123 -9.15 10.18 -22.10
CA LEU A 123 -8.84 10.09 -20.68
C LEU A 123 -7.77 9.00 -20.50
N ARG A 124 -6.52 9.41 -20.27
CA ARG A 124 -5.41 8.46 -20.11
C ARG A 124 -5.35 7.93 -18.69
N ARG A 125 -5.06 6.65 -18.55
CA ARG A 125 -4.78 6.05 -17.25
C ARG A 125 -3.58 5.13 -17.41
N ASP A 126 -2.57 5.30 -16.57
CA ASP A 126 -1.44 4.38 -16.56
C ASP A 126 -1.79 3.17 -15.69
N VAL A 127 -2.21 2.09 -16.33
CA VAL A 127 -2.53 0.83 -15.65
C VAL A 127 -1.63 -0.29 -16.15
N ARG A 128 -1.32 -1.21 -15.24
CA ARG A 128 -0.60 -2.43 -15.62
C ARG A 128 -1.56 -3.46 -16.24
N PRO A 129 -1.11 -4.24 -17.24
CA PRO A 129 -1.92 -5.27 -17.90
C PRO A 129 -2.42 -6.35 -16.94
N VAL A 130 -1.64 -6.67 -15.90
CA VAL A 130 -2.04 -7.62 -14.86
C VAL A 130 -2.15 -6.89 -13.52
N ARG A 131 -3.36 -6.84 -12.95
CA ARG A 131 -3.63 -6.12 -11.69
C ARG A 131 -4.84 -6.66 -10.95
N PHE A 132 -4.84 -6.48 -9.63
CA PHE A 132 -6.06 -6.64 -8.84
C PHE A 132 -6.90 -5.38 -8.88
N ILE A 133 -8.21 -5.58 -8.97
CA ILE A 133 -9.21 -4.55 -8.71
C ILE A 133 -10.10 -5.03 -7.57
N TRP A 134 -10.62 -4.09 -6.78
CA TRP A 134 -11.49 -4.41 -5.68
C TRP A 134 -12.61 -3.40 -5.55
N HIS A 135 -13.73 -3.87 -5.01
CA HIS A 135 -14.87 -3.03 -4.69
C HIS A 135 -15.39 -3.43 -3.31
N THR A 136 -15.53 -2.44 -2.43
CA THR A 136 -16.07 -2.63 -1.07
C THR A 136 -17.46 -2.03 -0.99
N ASN A 137 -18.42 -2.82 -0.51
CA ASN A 137 -19.72 -2.34 -0.06
C ASN A 137 -19.85 -2.56 1.45
N ASP A 138 -20.98 -2.18 2.05
CA ASP A 138 -21.20 -2.29 3.50
C ASP A 138 -21.17 -3.74 4.04
N LYS A 139 -21.27 -4.75 3.16
CA LYS A 139 -21.33 -6.16 3.53
C LYS A 139 -20.03 -6.91 3.25
N ALA A 140 -19.37 -6.62 2.13
CA ALA A 140 -18.25 -7.40 1.63
C ALA A 140 -17.28 -6.54 0.82
N THR A 141 -16.02 -6.97 0.80
CA THR A 141 -15.04 -6.53 -0.20
C THR A 141 -14.85 -7.65 -1.21
N ARG A 142 -15.05 -7.36 -2.49
CA ARG A 142 -14.83 -8.32 -3.58
C ARG A 142 -13.58 -7.96 -4.36
N VAL A 143 -12.85 -8.98 -4.80
CA VAL A 143 -11.59 -8.86 -5.54
C VAL A 143 -11.75 -9.51 -6.90
N ARG A 144 -11.23 -8.85 -7.94
CA ARG A 144 -11.00 -9.49 -9.23
C ARG A 144 -9.57 -9.35 -9.69
N LEU A 145 -9.09 -10.37 -10.39
CA LEU A 145 -7.88 -10.31 -11.19
C LEU A 145 -8.25 -9.85 -12.60
N LEU A 146 -7.60 -8.79 -13.06
CA LEU A 146 -7.54 -8.45 -14.47
C LEU A 146 -6.23 -8.98 -15.01
N ASP A 147 -6.34 -9.86 -15.99
CA ASP A 147 -5.22 -10.30 -16.82
C ASP A 147 -5.50 -9.92 -18.27
N GLU A 148 -4.93 -8.79 -18.68
CA GLU A 148 -4.98 -8.31 -20.06
C GLU A 148 -3.69 -8.73 -20.81
N ASN A 149 -2.84 -9.56 -20.20
CA ASN A 149 -1.60 -10.01 -20.81
C ASN A 149 -1.86 -11.19 -21.77
N ARG A 150 -1.56 -10.97 -23.06
CA ARG A 150 -1.73 -11.98 -24.10
C ARG A 150 -0.54 -12.94 -24.23
N SER A 151 0.49 -12.80 -23.39
CA SER A 151 1.73 -13.59 -23.49
C SER A 151 1.58 -15.07 -23.09
N GLY A 152 0.52 -15.44 -22.37
CA GLY A 152 0.28 -16.82 -21.91
C GLY A 152 1.25 -17.30 -20.83
N GLU A 153 2.01 -16.40 -20.19
CA GLU A 153 2.82 -16.74 -19.02
C GLU A 153 1.93 -17.21 -17.85
N PRO A 154 2.33 -18.25 -17.11
CA PRO A 154 1.52 -18.78 -16.02
C PRO A 154 1.42 -17.76 -14.88
N ILE A 155 0.18 -17.46 -14.49
CA ILE A 155 -0.13 -16.63 -13.32
C ILE A 155 -0.28 -17.54 -12.11
N VAL A 156 0.46 -17.23 -11.05
CA VAL A 156 0.28 -17.85 -9.74
C VAL A 156 -0.38 -16.85 -8.81
N ALA A 157 -1.57 -17.18 -8.32
CA ALA A 157 -2.29 -16.40 -7.34
C ALA A 157 -2.31 -17.15 -5.99
N GLU A 158 -1.85 -16.48 -4.94
CA GLU A 158 -1.83 -16.99 -3.59
C GLU A 158 -2.60 -16.05 -2.66
N PHE A 159 -3.33 -16.60 -1.71
CA PHE A 159 -3.97 -15.86 -0.63
C PHE A 159 -3.41 -16.27 0.72
N TYR A 160 -2.98 -15.27 1.49
CA TYR A 160 -2.42 -15.39 2.83
C TYR A 160 -3.45 -14.82 3.82
N PRO A 161 -4.25 -15.66 4.47
CA PRO A 161 -5.25 -15.20 5.42
C PRO A 161 -4.61 -14.42 6.57
N PHE A 162 -5.31 -13.42 7.12
CA PHE A 162 -4.83 -12.72 8.32
C PHE A 162 -4.55 -13.66 9.50
N GLY A 163 -5.28 -14.77 9.62
CA GLY A 163 -5.07 -15.77 10.67
C GLY A 163 -3.84 -16.67 10.47
N ALA A 164 -3.30 -16.74 9.24
CA ALA A 164 -2.17 -17.59 8.87
C ALA A 164 -1.26 -16.87 7.84
N PRO A 165 -0.57 -15.80 8.23
CA PRO A 165 0.08 -14.86 7.30
C PRO A 165 1.30 -15.42 6.56
N CYS A 166 1.75 -16.63 6.93
CA CYS A 166 2.86 -17.34 6.31
C CYS A 166 2.44 -18.60 5.55
N SER A 167 1.14 -18.92 5.52
CA SER A 167 0.61 -20.17 4.95
C SER A 167 -0.32 -19.81 3.78
N PRO A 168 0.20 -19.76 2.55
CA PRO A 168 -0.62 -19.43 1.39
C PRO A 168 -1.62 -20.54 1.08
N ILE A 169 -2.75 -20.10 0.56
CA ILE A 169 -3.74 -20.92 -0.14
C ILE A 169 -3.62 -20.55 -1.62
N THR A 170 -3.28 -21.52 -2.47
CA THR A 170 -3.30 -21.31 -3.93
C THR A 170 -4.73 -21.10 -4.39
N ILE A 171 -4.98 -20.02 -5.11
CA ILE A 171 -6.27 -19.73 -5.73
C ILE A 171 -6.16 -19.99 -7.23
N ASP A 172 -7.17 -20.64 -7.80
CA ASP A 172 -7.28 -20.75 -9.25
C ASP A 172 -7.51 -19.34 -9.84
N PRO A 173 -6.66 -18.85 -10.75
CA PRO A 173 -6.88 -17.56 -11.41
C PRO A 173 -8.28 -17.39 -12.00
N GLN A 174 -8.95 -18.47 -12.42
CA GLN A 174 -10.34 -18.41 -12.90
C GLN A 174 -11.33 -17.94 -11.83
N GLU A 175 -11.17 -18.37 -10.57
CA GLU A 175 -12.01 -17.92 -9.46
C GLU A 175 -11.86 -16.40 -9.19
N LEU A 176 -10.67 -15.85 -9.49
CA LEU A 176 -10.42 -14.42 -9.36
C LEU A 176 -11.00 -13.60 -10.52
N HIS A 177 -11.37 -14.21 -11.65
CA HIS A 177 -12.05 -13.49 -12.73
C HIS A 177 -13.54 -13.22 -12.42
N ASP A 178 -14.20 -14.14 -11.71
CA ASP A 178 -15.67 -14.13 -11.52
C ASP A 178 -16.17 -13.38 -10.26
N GLU A 179 -15.30 -12.63 -9.58
CA GLU A 179 -15.50 -12.00 -8.25
C GLU A 179 -15.23 -12.96 -7.09
N PHE A 180 -14.01 -12.91 -6.57
CA PHE A 180 -13.65 -13.63 -5.35
C PHE A 180 -14.00 -12.79 -4.12
N GLU A 181 -14.79 -13.37 -3.21
CA GLU A 181 -15.04 -12.79 -1.89
C GLU A 181 -14.11 -13.45 -0.86
N PRO A 182 -13.11 -12.72 -0.32
CA PRO A 182 -12.18 -13.29 0.65
C PRO A 182 -12.91 -13.65 1.95
N PRO A 183 -12.53 -14.77 2.60
CA PRO A 183 -13.09 -15.11 3.90
C PRO A 183 -12.76 -14.04 4.94
N ALA A 184 -13.71 -13.70 5.80
CA ALA A 184 -13.49 -12.75 6.91
C ALA A 184 -12.39 -13.27 7.86
N PRO A 185 -11.52 -12.39 8.40
CA PRO A 185 -11.51 -10.92 8.28
C PRO A 185 -10.80 -10.39 7.01
N GLY A 186 -10.37 -11.27 6.10
CA GLY A 186 -9.61 -10.95 4.89
C GLY A 186 -8.18 -11.48 4.95
N GLY A 187 -7.29 -10.90 4.13
CA GLY A 187 -5.90 -11.31 4.04
C GLY A 187 -5.15 -10.64 2.89
N LEU A 188 -3.95 -11.14 2.60
CA LEU A 188 -3.08 -10.67 1.53
C LEU A 188 -3.21 -11.55 0.29
N PHE A 189 -3.51 -10.95 -0.84
CA PHE A 189 -3.39 -11.54 -2.16
C PHE A 189 -1.99 -11.26 -2.70
N SER A 190 -1.30 -12.31 -3.13
CA SER A 190 0.01 -12.24 -3.77
C SER A 190 -0.11 -12.83 -5.16
N LEU A 191 0.11 -12.00 -6.17
CA LEU A 191 0.13 -12.38 -7.57
C LEU A 191 1.58 -12.44 -8.05
N GLN A 192 1.96 -13.54 -8.68
CA GLN A 192 3.23 -13.67 -9.35
C GLN A 192 3.00 -13.91 -10.84
N HIS A 193 3.62 -13.05 -11.65
CA HIS A 193 3.60 -13.13 -13.11
C HIS A 193 5.02 -12.86 -13.63
N GLY A 194 5.69 -13.92 -14.09
CA GLY A 194 7.10 -13.89 -14.46
C GLY A 194 7.99 -13.41 -13.30
N ARG A 195 8.66 -12.27 -13.48
CA ARG A 195 9.51 -11.62 -12.45
C ARG A 195 8.78 -10.56 -11.62
N VAL A 196 7.53 -10.25 -11.95
CA VAL A 196 6.77 -9.20 -11.27
C VAL A 196 5.87 -9.84 -10.22
N SER A 197 5.98 -9.37 -8.97
CA SER A 197 5.03 -9.68 -7.91
C SER A 197 4.16 -8.47 -7.59
N LYS A 198 2.88 -8.73 -7.29
CA LYS A 198 1.92 -7.72 -6.84
C LYS A 198 1.17 -8.22 -5.64
N ASN A 199 1.07 -7.34 -4.64
CA ASN A 199 0.55 -7.65 -3.33
C ASN A 199 -0.63 -6.72 -3.04
N LEU A 200 -1.77 -7.26 -2.62
CA LEU A 200 -2.96 -6.52 -2.23
C LEU A 200 -3.46 -7.06 -0.91
N VAL A 201 -3.49 -6.25 0.15
CA VAL A 201 -4.17 -6.62 1.40
C VAL A 201 -5.61 -6.16 1.32
N VAL A 202 -6.52 -7.09 1.54
CA VAL A 202 -7.95 -6.84 1.60
C VAL A 202 -8.47 -7.11 2.99
N SER A 203 -9.22 -6.15 3.50
CA SER A 203 -9.89 -6.22 4.79
C SER A 203 -11.40 -6.22 4.61
N MET A 204 -12.09 -7.11 5.33
CA MET A 204 -13.55 -7.22 5.26
C MET A 204 -14.22 -6.24 6.25
N PRO A 205 -15.31 -5.56 5.86
CA PRO A 205 -16.06 -4.62 6.71
C PRO A 205 -16.79 -5.31 7.85
N GLN A 206 -17.31 -6.51 7.60
CA GLN A 206 -17.97 -7.31 8.62
C GLN A 206 -16.95 -8.18 9.35
N VAL A 207 -17.03 -8.13 10.68
CA VAL A 207 -16.32 -9.02 11.59
C VAL A 207 -17.34 -9.79 12.40
N ALA A 208 -17.11 -11.09 12.61
CA ALA A 208 -17.99 -11.90 13.44
C ALA A 208 -17.79 -11.62 14.94
N SER A 209 -16.65 -11.03 15.33
CA SER A 209 -16.35 -10.71 16.72
C SER A 209 -15.38 -9.52 16.89
N LEU A 210 -15.36 -8.92 18.08
CA LEU A 210 -14.37 -7.89 18.45
C LEU A 210 -12.92 -8.41 18.36
N ALA A 211 -12.71 -9.71 18.54
CA ALA A 211 -11.39 -10.33 18.42
C ALA A 211 -10.85 -10.31 16.98
N GLU A 212 -11.73 -10.20 15.97
CA GLU A 212 -11.36 -10.11 14.56
C GLU A 212 -11.05 -8.68 14.09
N LEU A 213 -11.28 -7.67 14.94
CA LEU A 213 -10.89 -6.29 14.63
C LEU A 213 -9.37 -6.19 14.41
N LEU A 214 -8.60 -6.89 15.23
CA LEU A 214 -7.15 -6.98 15.14
C LEU A 214 -6.72 -8.45 15.06
N PRO A 215 -6.25 -8.92 13.89
CA PRO A 215 -5.75 -10.27 13.73
C PRO A 215 -4.71 -10.63 14.78
N ARG A 216 -4.90 -11.79 15.42
CA ARG A 216 -3.91 -12.43 16.28
C ARG A 216 -3.62 -13.81 15.72
N PRO A 217 -2.83 -13.90 14.63
CA PRO A 217 -2.53 -15.18 14.02
C PRO A 217 -1.83 -16.09 15.03
N SER A 218 -2.11 -17.38 14.90
CA SER A 218 -1.33 -18.40 15.60
C SER A 218 0.09 -18.41 15.03
N GLU A 219 1.08 -18.73 15.86
CA GLU A 219 2.46 -18.96 15.41
C GLU A 219 2.58 -20.28 14.60
N ILE A 220 1.52 -21.09 14.58
CA ILE A 220 1.46 -22.30 13.75
C ILE A 220 1.56 -21.90 12.27
N GLY A 221 2.47 -22.54 11.54
CA GLY A 221 2.71 -22.24 10.12
C GLY A 221 3.78 -21.17 9.87
N PHE A 222 4.36 -20.59 10.92
CA PHE A 222 5.51 -19.69 10.77
C PHE A 222 6.74 -20.45 10.27
N PRO A 223 7.58 -19.85 9.40
CA PRO A 223 8.77 -20.51 8.89
C PRO A 223 9.69 -20.97 10.02
N SER A 224 10.19 -22.20 9.89
CA SER A 224 11.13 -22.82 10.83
C SER A 224 12.24 -23.57 10.08
N GLY A 225 13.37 -23.81 10.74
CA GLY A 225 14.54 -24.48 10.13
C GLY A 225 15.49 -23.53 9.38
N PRO A 226 16.40 -24.08 8.54
CA PRO A 226 17.51 -23.33 7.94
C PRO A 226 17.08 -22.17 7.00
N GLY A 227 15.90 -22.27 6.37
CA GLY A 227 15.34 -21.24 5.49
C GLY A 227 14.52 -20.16 6.19
N ALA A 228 14.18 -20.36 7.47
CA ALA A 228 13.16 -19.59 8.18
C ALA A 228 13.37 -18.07 8.15
N LEU A 229 14.62 -17.62 8.29
CA LEU A 229 14.94 -16.19 8.31
C LEU A 229 14.60 -15.53 6.97
N ARG A 230 15.03 -16.15 5.86
CA ARG A 230 14.78 -15.66 4.51
C ARG A 230 13.29 -15.70 4.19
N ASP A 231 12.62 -16.79 4.54
CA ASP A 231 11.21 -16.98 4.21
C ASP A 231 10.32 -16.02 5.03
N THR A 232 10.67 -15.76 6.30
CA THR A 232 10.01 -14.75 7.14
C THR A 232 10.21 -13.34 6.58
N GLN A 233 11.43 -13.01 6.16
CA GLN A 233 11.73 -11.73 5.54
C GLN A 233 10.97 -11.54 4.22
N ALA A 234 10.87 -12.58 3.40
CA ALA A 234 10.07 -12.54 2.18
C ALA A 234 8.59 -12.26 2.49
N ASN A 235 8.01 -12.95 3.48
CA ASN A 235 6.64 -12.67 3.92
C ASN A 235 6.49 -11.24 4.44
N LEU A 236 7.40 -10.78 5.31
CA LEU A 236 7.39 -9.41 5.83
C LEU A 236 7.36 -8.37 4.70
N MET A 237 8.18 -8.58 3.66
CA MET A 237 8.22 -7.69 2.49
C MET A 237 6.93 -7.76 1.67
N ARG A 238 6.33 -8.95 1.51
CA ARG A 238 5.04 -9.07 0.81
C ARG A 238 3.95 -8.26 1.50
N TRP A 239 3.85 -8.34 2.83
CA TRP A 239 2.85 -7.58 3.61
C TRP A 239 3.11 -6.07 3.61
N ARG A 240 4.36 -5.62 3.68
CA ARG A 240 4.71 -4.18 3.71
C ARG A 240 4.54 -3.46 2.37
N THR A 241 4.81 -4.15 1.27
CA THR A 241 4.77 -3.56 -0.08
C THR A 241 3.40 -3.66 -0.74
N ALA A 242 2.42 -4.21 -0.02
CA ALA A 242 1.09 -4.43 -0.54
C ALA A 242 0.29 -3.13 -0.65
N THR A 243 -0.49 -3.01 -1.72
CA THR A 243 -1.57 -2.03 -1.79
C THR A 243 -2.63 -2.41 -0.77
N LEU A 244 -3.25 -1.43 -0.12
CA LEU A 244 -4.19 -1.66 0.97
C LEU A 244 -5.62 -1.33 0.54
N ALA A 245 -6.57 -2.20 0.90
CA ALA A 245 -7.97 -2.09 0.51
C ALA A 245 -8.93 -2.49 1.65
N GLY A 246 -9.96 -1.68 1.84
CA GLY A 246 -11.02 -1.92 2.81
C GLY A 246 -10.77 -1.30 4.19
N PRO A 247 -11.74 -1.41 5.11
CA PRO A 247 -11.68 -0.76 6.41
C PRO A 247 -10.68 -1.43 7.35
N LEU A 248 -10.05 -0.65 8.24
CA LEU A 248 -9.07 -1.11 9.24
C LEU A 248 -7.82 -1.82 8.66
N VAL A 249 -7.66 -1.82 7.33
CA VAL A 249 -6.59 -2.56 6.65
C VAL A 249 -5.20 -2.13 7.11
N ASP A 250 -5.02 -0.83 7.39
CA ASP A 250 -3.76 -0.29 7.90
C ASP A 250 -3.39 -0.92 9.24
N HIS A 251 -4.33 -0.94 10.19
CA HIS A 251 -4.12 -1.50 11.53
C HIS A 251 -3.91 -3.01 11.50
N ARG A 252 -4.66 -3.73 10.68
CA ARG A 252 -4.51 -5.19 10.53
C ARG A 252 -3.17 -5.55 9.92
N THR A 253 -2.77 -4.84 8.86
CA THR A 253 -1.47 -5.04 8.19
C THR A 253 -0.31 -4.69 9.13
N ALA A 254 -0.43 -3.62 9.90
CA ALA A 254 0.56 -3.24 10.92
C ALA A 254 0.73 -4.34 11.99
N ALA A 255 -0.36 -4.93 12.46
CA ALA A 255 -0.32 -6.03 13.43
C ALA A 255 0.40 -7.27 12.89
N ILE A 256 0.12 -7.66 11.63
CA ILE A 256 0.82 -8.78 10.97
C ILE A 256 2.30 -8.48 10.76
N THR A 257 2.62 -7.28 10.27
CA THR A 257 3.99 -6.83 10.04
C THR A 257 4.80 -6.85 11.34
N GLN A 258 4.25 -6.29 12.43
CA GLN A 258 4.88 -6.31 13.74
C GLN A 258 5.14 -7.75 14.22
N LEU A 259 4.19 -8.66 14.01
CA LEU A 259 4.33 -10.05 14.42
C LEU A 259 5.40 -10.80 13.60
N LEU A 260 5.49 -10.54 12.29
CA LEU A 260 6.55 -11.07 11.42
C LEU A 260 7.94 -10.52 11.78
N GLU A 261 8.04 -9.22 12.10
CA GLU A 261 9.28 -8.62 12.62
C GLU A 261 9.72 -9.30 13.92
N GLN A 262 8.81 -9.41 14.89
CA GLN A 262 9.11 -10.06 16.16
C GLN A 262 9.56 -11.52 15.90
N HIS A 263 8.95 -12.24 14.94
CA HIS A 263 9.36 -13.63 14.62
C HIS A 263 10.75 -13.66 14.01
N LEU A 264 11.09 -12.68 13.17
CA LEU A 264 12.44 -12.52 12.64
C LEU A 264 13.44 -12.32 13.79
N PHE A 265 13.12 -11.48 14.78
CA PHE A 265 13.95 -11.34 15.98
C PHE A 265 13.92 -12.56 16.89
N ARG A 266 12.86 -13.37 16.92
CA ARG A 266 12.87 -14.67 17.59
C ARG A 266 13.92 -15.60 16.97
N LEU A 267 14.01 -15.64 15.64
CA LEU A 267 15.01 -16.44 14.92
C LEU A 267 16.45 -15.96 15.20
N LEU A 268 16.66 -14.64 15.31
CA LEU A 268 17.98 -14.05 15.58
C LEU A 268 18.39 -14.09 17.08
N CYS A 269 17.47 -13.77 17.98
CA CYS A 269 17.70 -13.54 19.41
C CYS A 269 17.25 -14.70 20.31
N GLY A 270 16.47 -15.65 19.79
CA GLY A 270 15.92 -16.80 20.50
C GLY A 270 14.60 -16.54 21.25
N ASP A 271 13.98 -17.62 21.74
CA ASP A 271 12.66 -17.58 22.38
C ASP A 271 12.61 -16.74 23.67
N SER A 272 13.71 -16.67 24.43
CA SER A 272 13.78 -15.87 25.65
C SER A 272 13.56 -14.38 25.38
N TRP A 273 14.12 -13.88 24.28
CA TRP A 273 13.94 -12.49 23.84
C TRP A 273 12.53 -12.26 23.31
N TRP A 274 12.04 -13.18 22.47
CA TRP A 274 10.67 -13.13 21.93
C TRP A 274 9.60 -12.99 23.02
N GLN A 275 9.70 -13.79 24.09
CA GLN A 275 8.77 -13.69 25.22
C GLN A 275 8.90 -12.34 25.95
N ALA A 276 10.12 -11.85 26.17
CA ALA A 276 10.37 -10.58 26.82
C ALA A 276 9.81 -9.39 26.03
N GLU A 277 10.01 -9.39 24.70
CA GLU A 277 9.50 -8.37 23.79
C GLU A 277 7.97 -8.32 23.80
N ARG A 278 7.29 -9.48 23.78
CA ARG A 278 5.83 -9.54 23.87
C ARG A 278 5.27 -9.06 25.20
N ILE A 279 5.91 -9.42 26.32
CA ILE A 279 5.52 -8.93 27.65
C ILE A 279 5.65 -7.41 27.70
N TYR A 280 6.76 -6.87 27.18
CA TYR A 280 6.96 -5.42 27.14
C TYR A 280 5.93 -4.72 26.24
N GLU A 281 5.62 -5.27 25.07
CA GLU A 281 4.67 -4.64 24.14
C GLU A 281 3.24 -4.62 24.70
N ALA A 282 2.85 -5.64 25.46
CA ALA A 282 1.58 -5.70 26.15
C ALA A 282 1.54 -4.90 27.48
N SER A 283 2.68 -4.40 27.95
CA SER A 283 2.79 -3.67 29.22
C SER A 283 2.34 -2.20 29.10
N ALA A 284 2.29 -1.50 30.24
CA ALA A 284 2.10 -0.05 30.28
C ALA A 284 3.31 0.73 29.71
N LYS A 285 4.42 0.04 29.40
CA LYS A 285 5.69 0.62 28.95
C LYS A 285 6.27 1.58 30.00
N SER A 286 6.16 1.19 31.27
CA SER A 286 6.71 1.92 32.41
C SER A 286 8.24 1.80 32.47
N ALA A 287 8.87 2.65 33.27
CA ALA A 287 10.30 2.55 33.56
C ALA A 287 10.73 1.16 34.08
N GLN A 288 9.86 0.49 34.87
CA GLN A 288 10.13 -0.84 35.38
C GLN A 288 10.03 -1.92 34.30
N ASP A 289 9.07 -1.79 33.38
CA ASP A 289 8.93 -2.68 32.23
C ASP A 289 10.17 -2.57 31.33
N LEU A 290 10.65 -1.34 31.12
CA LEU A 290 11.84 -1.07 30.33
C LEU A 290 13.11 -1.70 30.95
N ARG A 291 13.29 -1.59 32.26
CA ARG A 291 14.39 -2.25 33.00
C ARG A 291 14.29 -3.77 32.89
N THR A 292 13.08 -4.31 33.02
CA THR A 292 12.83 -5.75 32.91
C THR A 292 13.21 -6.26 31.51
N LEU A 293 12.85 -5.52 30.46
CA LEU A 293 13.24 -5.83 29.09
C LEU A 293 14.76 -5.72 28.88
N ALA A 294 15.41 -4.67 29.37
CA ALA A 294 16.86 -4.49 29.23
C ALA A 294 17.65 -5.64 29.87
N ASN A 295 17.21 -6.12 31.03
CA ASN A 295 17.83 -7.28 31.68
C ASN A 295 17.73 -8.57 30.86
N LYS A 296 16.77 -8.67 29.92
CA LYS A 296 16.61 -9.80 29.00
C LYS A 296 17.52 -9.72 27.77
N THR A 297 18.33 -8.66 27.64
CA THR A 297 19.39 -8.62 26.63
C THR A 297 20.48 -9.67 26.87
N GLU A 298 20.60 -10.20 28.11
CA GLU A 298 21.69 -11.11 28.53
C GLU A 298 23.09 -10.46 28.34
N THR A 299 23.16 -9.13 28.43
CA THR A 299 24.41 -8.37 28.51
C THR A 299 24.85 -8.20 29.97
N SER A 300 25.94 -7.48 30.23
CA SER A 300 26.32 -7.12 31.61
C SER A 300 25.26 -6.20 32.24
N ALA A 301 25.01 -6.37 33.54
CA ALA A 301 24.03 -5.56 34.28
C ALA A 301 24.30 -4.05 34.13
N SER A 302 25.57 -3.65 34.20
CA SER A 302 25.99 -2.26 34.02
C SER A 302 25.66 -1.72 32.63
N PHE A 303 25.82 -2.54 31.58
CA PHE A 303 25.46 -2.15 30.22
C PHE A 303 23.94 -2.02 30.06
N SER A 304 23.16 -2.94 30.63
CA SER A 304 21.68 -2.88 30.58
C SER A 304 21.13 -1.64 31.30
N VAL A 305 21.67 -1.30 32.47
CA VAL A 305 21.31 -0.07 33.19
C VAL A 305 21.66 1.18 32.37
N LEU A 306 22.84 1.20 31.76
CA LEU A 306 23.27 2.31 30.92
C LEU A 306 22.36 2.49 29.71
N LEU A 307 22.00 1.41 29.01
CA LEU A 307 21.06 1.47 27.88
C LEU A 307 19.70 2.03 28.30
N CYS A 308 19.17 1.62 29.47
CA CYS A 308 17.92 2.19 29.99
C CYS A 308 18.03 3.67 30.30
N ARG A 309 19.12 4.09 30.94
CA ARG A 309 19.35 5.49 31.35
C ARG A 309 19.50 6.41 30.15
N ASP A 310 20.33 6.00 29.18
CA ASP A 310 20.74 6.84 28.05
C ASP A 310 19.81 6.66 26.83
N ILE A 311 18.72 5.88 26.94
CA ILE A 311 17.85 5.55 25.81
C ILE A 311 17.31 6.77 25.08
N ARG A 312 16.97 7.85 25.81
CA ARG A 312 16.45 9.09 25.23
C ARG A 312 17.51 9.80 24.40
N GLU A 313 18.71 9.92 24.96
CA GLU A 313 19.86 10.54 24.29
C GLU A 313 20.22 9.72 23.04
N ILE A 314 20.38 8.41 23.18
CA ILE A 314 20.73 7.52 22.06
C ILE A 314 19.65 7.59 20.95
N LYS A 315 18.36 7.72 21.32
CA LYS A 315 17.27 7.85 20.34
C LYS A 315 17.21 9.24 19.68
N SER A 316 17.65 10.31 20.32
CA SER A 316 17.66 11.65 19.71
C SER A 316 18.82 11.87 18.73
N LEU A 317 19.86 11.03 18.79
CA LEU A 317 20.97 11.06 17.84
C LEU A 317 20.55 10.72 16.40
N SER A 318 21.33 11.22 15.44
CA SER A 318 21.26 10.77 14.05
C SER A 318 21.53 9.27 13.96
N TYR A 319 21.11 8.61 12.87
CA TYR A 319 21.32 7.16 12.72
C TYR A 319 22.80 6.78 12.77
N ALA A 320 23.67 7.55 12.10
CA ALA A 320 25.11 7.33 12.10
C ALA A 320 25.73 7.50 13.50
N ASP A 321 25.34 8.56 14.22
CA ASP A 321 25.82 8.82 15.58
C ASP A 321 25.30 7.79 16.59
N ARG A 322 24.07 7.31 16.40
CA ARG A 322 23.49 6.23 17.21
C ARG A 322 24.28 4.94 17.08
N ILE A 323 24.67 4.56 15.86
CA ILE A 323 25.53 3.38 15.62
C ILE A 323 26.89 3.58 16.30
N ALA A 324 27.53 4.73 16.10
CA ALA A 324 28.83 5.03 16.68
C ALA A 324 28.79 4.96 18.22
N ARG A 325 27.77 5.58 18.82
CA ARG A 325 27.56 5.59 20.26
C ARG A 325 27.28 4.19 20.81
N PHE A 326 26.42 3.42 20.15
CA PHE A 326 26.13 2.04 20.57
C PHE A 326 27.38 1.16 20.50
N ALA A 327 28.17 1.26 19.43
CA ALA A 327 29.39 0.50 19.28
C ALA A 327 30.46 0.88 20.31
N GLU A 328 30.60 2.17 20.62
CA GLU A 328 31.49 2.66 21.69
C GLU A 328 31.10 2.08 23.05
N LEU A 329 29.80 2.09 23.38
CA LEU A 329 29.30 1.53 24.62
C LEU A 329 29.50 0.01 24.68
N ALA A 330 29.23 -0.71 23.58
CA ALA A 330 29.41 -2.15 23.54
C ALA A 330 30.88 -2.57 23.72
N ASP A 331 31.81 -1.82 23.12
CA ASP A 331 33.25 -2.03 23.23
C ASP A 331 33.75 -1.74 24.66
N ARG A 332 33.38 -0.58 25.22
CA ARG A 332 33.74 -0.16 26.58
C ARG A 332 33.34 -1.16 27.66
N TYR A 333 32.19 -1.82 27.49
CA TYR A 333 31.67 -2.81 28.45
C TYR A 333 32.03 -4.27 28.07
N GLY A 334 32.89 -4.47 27.06
CA GLY A 334 33.35 -5.80 26.64
C GLY A 334 32.25 -6.72 26.10
N ILE A 335 31.17 -6.14 25.56
CA ILE A 335 30.02 -6.90 25.04
C ILE A 335 30.31 -7.40 23.62
N SER A 336 30.84 -6.52 22.76
CA SER A 336 31.11 -6.84 21.36
C SER A 336 32.06 -5.84 20.73
N GLU A 337 32.79 -6.29 19.71
CA GLU A 337 33.62 -5.42 18.89
C GLU A 337 32.77 -4.47 18.04
N LYS A 338 33.39 -3.37 17.58
CA LYS A 338 32.75 -2.34 16.76
C LYS A 338 32.03 -2.91 15.53
N ALA A 339 32.67 -3.83 14.79
CA ALA A 339 32.11 -4.39 13.56
C ALA A 339 30.80 -5.15 13.79
N HIS A 340 30.72 -5.93 14.87
CA HIS A 340 29.53 -6.70 15.23
C HIS A 340 28.40 -5.80 15.76
N SER A 341 28.75 -4.74 16.50
CA SER A 341 27.78 -3.74 16.98
C SER A 341 27.15 -2.97 15.83
N VAL A 342 27.95 -2.58 14.83
CA VAL A 342 27.47 -1.97 13.58
C VAL A 342 26.55 -2.93 12.83
N ALA A 343 26.95 -4.20 12.69
CA ALA A 343 26.13 -5.22 12.03
C ALA A 343 24.77 -5.42 12.74
N ALA A 344 24.75 -5.50 14.08
CA ALA A 344 23.51 -5.64 14.85
C ALA A 344 22.55 -4.46 14.66
N MET A 345 23.06 -3.23 14.69
CA MET A 345 22.25 -2.03 14.45
C MET A 345 21.74 -1.96 13.01
N ALA A 346 22.57 -2.30 12.02
CA ALA A 346 22.19 -2.31 10.62
C ALA A 346 21.08 -3.34 10.34
N ILE A 347 21.16 -4.53 10.93
CA ILE A 347 20.09 -5.54 10.81
C ILE A 347 18.81 -5.04 11.48
N ALA A 348 18.89 -4.47 12.68
CA ALA A 348 17.71 -3.95 13.36
C ALA A 348 17.00 -2.87 12.54
N ALA A 349 17.77 -1.92 11.99
CA ALA A 349 17.25 -0.86 11.15
C ALA A 349 16.68 -1.37 9.82
N ALA A 350 17.34 -2.33 9.16
CA ALA A 350 16.83 -2.92 7.92
C ALA A 350 15.47 -3.61 8.16
N VAL A 351 15.35 -4.34 9.27
CA VAL A 351 14.08 -4.98 9.65
C VAL A 351 13.00 -3.95 9.96
N GLU A 352 13.29 -2.83 10.62
CA GLU A 352 12.31 -1.76 10.89
C GLU A 352 11.86 -1.02 9.63
N SER A 353 12.82 -0.65 8.78
CA SER A 353 12.57 0.12 7.57
C SER A 353 11.92 -0.70 6.45
N GLY A 354 12.01 -2.03 6.52
CA GLY A 354 11.59 -2.90 5.43
C GLY A 354 12.57 -2.92 4.28
N GLU A 355 13.85 -2.72 4.58
CA GLU A 355 14.92 -2.96 3.65
C GLU A 355 15.41 -4.41 3.73
N GLU A 356 16.12 -4.84 2.69
CA GLU A 356 16.74 -6.14 2.69
C GLU A 356 17.89 -6.19 3.71
N ILE A 357 17.90 -7.20 4.57
CA ILE A 357 18.97 -7.40 5.55
C ILE A 357 20.30 -7.64 4.81
N PRO A 358 21.34 -6.80 5.00
CA PRO A 358 22.59 -6.96 4.27
C PRO A 358 23.30 -8.28 4.61
N ALA A 359 23.59 -9.08 3.59
CA ALA A 359 24.18 -10.42 3.75
C ALA A 359 25.52 -10.40 4.52
N ALA A 360 26.33 -9.35 4.32
CA ALA A 360 27.60 -9.17 5.03
C ALA A 360 27.41 -8.99 6.55
N HIS A 361 26.43 -8.18 6.97
CA HIS A 361 26.12 -7.97 8.39
C HIS A 361 25.54 -9.23 9.03
N LEU A 362 24.68 -9.95 8.29
CA LEU A 362 24.15 -11.22 8.74
C LEU A 362 25.25 -12.28 8.91
N ALA A 363 26.20 -12.37 7.96
CA ALA A 363 27.33 -13.27 8.03
C ALA A 363 28.25 -12.95 9.24
N ALA A 364 28.50 -11.66 9.49
CA ALA A 364 29.29 -11.21 10.63
C ALA A 364 28.67 -11.67 11.96
N LEU A 365 27.35 -11.49 12.17
CA LEU A 365 26.71 -11.97 13.40
C LEU A 365 26.60 -13.49 13.48
N ARG A 366 26.37 -14.18 12.35
CA ARG A 366 26.33 -15.65 12.31
C ARG A 366 27.66 -16.27 12.71
N SER A 367 28.79 -15.62 12.38
CA SER A 367 30.12 -16.08 12.78
C SER A 367 30.30 -16.17 14.30
N LEU A 368 29.56 -15.35 15.07
CA LEU A 368 29.57 -15.37 16.53
C LEU A 368 28.63 -16.43 17.14
N GLY A 369 27.77 -17.05 16.33
CA GLY A 369 26.77 -18.00 16.80
C GLY A 369 25.94 -17.46 17.96
N LYS A 370 25.85 -18.22 19.07
CA LYS A 370 25.11 -17.79 20.27
C LYS A 370 25.70 -16.56 20.96
N ARG A 371 27.00 -16.27 20.78
CA ARG A 371 27.67 -15.10 21.39
C ARG A 371 27.25 -13.78 20.74
N GLY A 372 26.68 -13.82 19.53
CA GLY A 372 26.13 -12.64 18.86
C GLY A 372 24.74 -12.22 19.37
N ARG A 373 24.06 -13.06 20.17
CA ARG A 373 22.69 -12.77 20.63
C ARG A 373 22.60 -11.58 21.57
N PRO A 374 23.48 -11.38 22.57
CA PRO A 374 23.35 -10.25 23.48
C PRO A 374 23.44 -8.90 22.77
N ILE A 375 24.36 -8.74 21.82
CA ILE A 375 24.47 -7.48 21.05
C ILE A 375 23.28 -7.28 20.10
N MET A 376 22.76 -8.35 19.49
CA MET A 376 21.55 -8.27 18.64
C MET A 376 20.31 -7.88 19.45
N ARG A 377 20.15 -8.45 20.65
CA ARG A 377 19.07 -8.10 21.58
C ARG A 377 19.19 -6.66 22.07
N ALA A 378 20.41 -6.19 22.35
CA ALA A 378 20.64 -4.80 22.71
C ALA A 378 20.31 -3.82 21.56
N ALA A 379 20.63 -4.17 20.31
CA ALA A 379 20.21 -3.40 19.15
C ALA A 379 18.68 -3.39 18.99
N ARG A 380 18.01 -4.55 19.14
CA ARG A 380 16.54 -4.62 19.14
C ARG A 380 15.90 -3.89 20.33
N PHE A 381 16.54 -3.88 21.49
CA PHE A 381 16.10 -3.09 22.63
C PHE A 381 16.05 -1.60 22.27
N LEU A 382 17.12 -1.06 21.69
CA LEU A 382 17.18 0.34 21.27
C LEU A 382 16.10 0.67 20.23
N SER A 383 15.74 -0.27 19.37
CA SER A 383 14.64 -0.15 18.43
C SER A 383 13.28 0.04 19.13
N ILE A 384 12.87 -0.95 19.92
CA ILE A 384 11.50 -1.04 20.45
C ILE A 384 11.27 -0.26 21.75
N ALA A 385 12.32 0.11 22.47
CA ALA A 385 12.21 0.79 23.75
C ALA A 385 11.47 2.12 23.61
N GLN A 386 10.25 2.19 24.15
CA GLN A 386 9.46 3.40 24.22
C GLN A 386 9.52 3.97 25.63
N VAL A 387 9.49 5.30 25.71
CA VAL A 387 9.50 6.03 26.97
C VAL A 387 8.19 6.80 27.06
N LYS A 388 7.19 6.24 27.73
CA LYS A 388 5.92 6.93 27.98
C LYS A 388 5.91 7.66 29.32
N ASP A 389 6.44 7.03 30.38
CA ASP A 389 6.48 7.59 31.74
C ASP A 389 7.90 7.52 32.33
N LEU A 390 8.64 8.63 32.27
CA LEU A 390 10.00 8.69 32.84
C LEU A 390 10.25 9.95 33.69
N GLU A 391 9.23 10.77 33.99
CA GLU A 391 9.35 11.86 34.99
C GLU A 391 9.65 11.34 36.42
N ARG A 392 9.62 10.02 36.64
CA ARG A 392 9.84 9.39 37.94
C ARG A 392 11.20 8.70 38.14
N LEU A 393 12.04 8.51 37.12
CA LEU A 393 13.37 7.90 37.35
C LEU A 393 14.41 8.90 37.88
N ASP A 394 14.26 10.19 37.58
CA ASP A 394 15.16 11.22 38.12
C ASP A 394 14.98 11.45 39.62
N LYS A 395 13.83 11.04 40.20
CA LYS A 395 13.51 11.21 41.63
C LYS A 395 13.92 10.03 42.53
N VAL A 396 14.35 8.90 41.97
CA VAL A 396 14.75 7.71 42.75
C VAL A 396 16.27 7.50 42.75
N ALA A 397 17.00 8.30 41.95
CA ALA A 397 18.46 8.32 41.93
C ALA A 397 19.06 9.57 42.62
N SER A 398 18.25 10.30 43.40
CA SER A 398 18.71 11.40 44.27
C SER A 398 18.98 10.91 45.68
#